data_AF-A0A7L1QHF2-F1
#
_entry.id   AF-A0A7L1QHF2-F1
#
_cell.length_a   1.000
_cell.length_b   1.000
_cell.length_c   1.000
_cell.angle_alpha   90.00
_cell.angle_beta   90.00
_cell.angle_gamma   90.00
#
_symmetry.space_group_name_H-M   'P 1'
#
loop_
_entity.id
_entity.type
_entity.pdbx_description
1 polymer ?
#
loop_
_entity_poly.entity_id
_entity_poly.type
_entity_poly.pdbx_seq_one_letter_code
_entity_poly.pdbx_strand_id
1 'polypeptide(L)'
;VRPNNYSTFYDDHGQNWSIMFESQKAAVDFSKQVCIAKCNSSPALDSVLCQDLLLGEGQGVEGGDSLEVAYTGWLFQNNGLGQVFDSNVNKEKLLRLKLGSGKVIKGWEEGMLGMKKGGRRLLIIPPAWAYGAQGLAGRVPADSTLVFEVEVRRVKLAKECSGSDGLSVSSRDSPAPSPVPSSDGCSSD
;
A
#
# COMPACT_ATOMS: atom_id res chain seq x y z
N VAL A 1 -19.12 4.11 -19.59
CA VAL A 1 -17.90 3.30 -19.42
C VAL A 1 -17.83 2.90 -17.95
N ARG A 2 -17.94 1.59 -17.62
CA ARG A 2 -17.90 1.15 -16.22
C ARG A 2 -16.44 1.28 -15.71
N PRO A 3 -16.19 1.75 -14.46
CA PRO A 3 -14.82 1.96 -13.99
C PRO A 3 -14.08 0.62 -13.83
N ASN A 4 -12.86 0.56 -14.39
CA ASN A 4 -11.66 -0.09 -13.85
C ASN A 4 -11.70 -1.58 -13.46
N ASN A 5 -12.08 -2.48 -14.37
CA ASN A 5 -11.80 -3.93 -14.23
C ASN A 5 -10.90 -4.48 -15.35
N TYR A 6 -9.97 -3.67 -15.87
CA TYR A 6 -9.03 -4.10 -16.91
C TYR A 6 -7.65 -4.35 -16.31
N SER A 7 -7.03 -5.49 -16.67
CA SER A 7 -5.61 -5.73 -16.44
C SER A 7 -4.90 -5.75 -17.79
N THR A 8 -3.84 -4.96 -17.94
CA THR A 8 -3.04 -4.86 -19.16
C THR A 8 -1.68 -5.53 -18.99
N PHE A 9 -1.22 -6.27 -20.00
CA PHE A 9 0.13 -6.84 -20.06
C PHE A 9 0.64 -6.86 -21.51
N TYR A 10 1.96 -7.01 -21.68
CA TYR A 10 2.61 -7.07 -22.99
C TYR A 10 3.16 -8.48 -23.22
N ASP A 11 3.10 -8.97 -24.46
CA ASP A 11 3.80 -10.18 -24.86
C ASP A 11 5.19 -9.90 -25.43
N ASP A 12 5.92 -10.96 -25.79
CA ASP A 12 7.28 -10.88 -26.34
C ASP A 12 7.35 -10.17 -27.71
N HIS A 13 6.20 -9.96 -28.37
CA HIS A 13 6.09 -9.20 -29.61
C HIS A 13 5.71 -7.73 -29.37
N GLY A 14 5.58 -7.31 -28.10
CA GLY A 14 5.17 -5.97 -27.72
C GLY A 14 3.68 -5.69 -27.93
N GLN A 15 2.86 -6.72 -28.16
CA GLN A 15 1.41 -6.57 -28.28
C GLN A 15 0.79 -6.38 -26.90
N ASN A 16 -0.09 -5.39 -26.79
CA ASN A 16 -0.83 -5.11 -25.56
C ASN A 16 -2.09 -5.97 -25.48
N TRP A 17 -2.21 -6.73 -24.40
CA TRP A 17 -3.36 -7.54 -24.06
C TRP A 17 -4.10 -6.92 -22.88
N SER A 18 -5.43 -6.81 -22.99
CA SER A 18 -6.29 -6.35 -21.91
C SER A 18 -7.30 -7.43 -21.55
N ILE A 19 -7.31 -7.84 -20.28
CA ILE A 19 -8.34 -8.75 -19.74
C ILE A 19 -9.34 -7.91 -18.96
N MET A 20 -10.62 -8.03 -19.30
CA MET A 20 -11.72 -7.41 -18.56
C MET A 20 -12.33 -8.43 -17.59
N PHE A 21 -12.50 -8.04 -16.34
CA PHE A 21 -13.17 -8.84 -15.32
C PHE A 21 -14.60 -8.35 -15.05
N GLU A 22 -15.48 -9.29 -14.73
CA GLU A 22 -16.88 -9.01 -14.38
C GLU A 22 -17.03 -8.18 -13.10
N SER A 23 -16.06 -8.28 -12.20
CA SER A 23 -16.01 -7.51 -10.95
C SER A 23 -14.58 -7.24 -10.49
N GLN A 24 -14.40 -6.21 -9.66
CA GLN A 24 -13.13 -5.93 -8.99
C GLN A 24 -12.68 -7.12 -8.13
N LYS A 25 -13.64 -7.84 -7.52
CA LYS A 25 -13.35 -9.06 -6.76
C LYS A 25 -12.71 -10.12 -7.66
N ALA A 26 -13.25 -10.35 -8.86
CA ALA A 26 -12.69 -11.30 -9.81
C ALA A 26 -11.28 -10.89 -10.27
N ALA A 27 -11.03 -9.60 -10.49
CA ALA A 27 -9.69 -9.10 -10.83
C ALA A 27 -8.68 -9.32 -9.68
N VAL A 28 -9.09 -9.07 -8.43
CA VAL A 28 -8.28 -9.33 -7.23
C VAL A 28 -8.00 -10.81 -7.07
N ASP A 29 -9.02 -11.66 -7.20
CA ASP A 29 -8.88 -13.11 -7.07
C ASP A 29 -7.94 -13.67 -8.15
N PHE A 30 -8.06 -13.20 -9.40
CA PHE A 30 -7.12 -13.53 -10.47
C PHE A 30 -5.69 -13.10 -10.13
N SER A 31 -5.50 -11.86 -9.66
CA SER A 31 -4.18 -11.36 -9.28
C SER A 31 -3.53 -12.22 -8.19
N LYS A 32 -4.32 -12.68 -7.21
CA LYS A 32 -3.83 -13.63 -6.19
C LYS A 32 -3.36 -14.95 -6.83
N GLN A 33 -4.13 -15.50 -7.77
CA GLN A 33 -3.74 -16.72 -8.46
C GLN A 33 -2.48 -16.55 -9.32
N VAL A 34 -2.29 -15.39 -9.94
CA VAL A 34 -1.05 -15.08 -10.68
C VAL A 34 0.16 -15.10 -9.74
N CYS A 35 0.05 -14.50 -8.56
CA CYS A 35 1.13 -14.50 -7.57
C CYS A 35 1.44 -15.92 -7.05
N ILE A 36 0.40 -16.71 -6.76
CA ILE A 36 0.54 -18.11 -6.35
C ILE A 36 1.16 -18.96 -7.46
N ALA A 37 0.74 -18.77 -8.72
CA ALA A 37 1.33 -19.46 -9.87
C ALA A 37 2.82 -19.11 -10.01
N LYS A 38 3.18 -17.82 -9.90
CA LYS A 38 4.59 -17.38 -9.90
C LYS A 38 5.41 -18.04 -8.79
N CYS A 39 4.84 -18.15 -7.59
CA CYS A 39 5.45 -18.86 -6.47
C CYS A 39 5.69 -20.35 -6.80
N ASN A 40 4.68 -21.04 -7.33
CA ASN A 40 4.76 -22.46 -7.66
C ASN A 40 5.71 -22.76 -8.83
N SER A 41 5.90 -21.81 -9.74
CA SER A 41 6.83 -21.94 -10.86
C SER A 41 8.28 -21.62 -10.50
N SER A 42 8.53 -21.03 -9.32
CA SER A 42 9.88 -20.70 -8.86
C SER A 42 10.48 -21.88 -8.08
N PRO A 43 11.65 -22.40 -8.47
CA PRO A 43 12.28 -23.55 -7.78
C PRO A 43 12.77 -23.21 -6.36
N ALA A 44 13.06 -21.92 -6.11
CA ALA A 44 13.42 -21.39 -4.80
C ALA A 44 12.81 -19.99 -4.62
N LEU A 45 12.55 -19.62 -3.38
CA LEU A 45 12.06 -18.30 -3.00
C LEU A 45 13.08 -17.64 -2.07
N ASP A 46 13.98 -16.87 -2.67
CA ASP A 46 15.05 -16.18 -1.93
C ASP A 46 14.62 -14.79 -1.43
N SER A 47 13.52 -14.27 -1.96
CA SER A 47 12.94 -12.97 -1.63
C SER A 47 11.42 -13.04 -1.52
N VAL A 48 10.82 -12.00 -0.97
CA VAL A 48 9.36 -11.86 -0.91
C VAL A 48 8.79 -11.64 -2.31
N LEU A 49 7.75 -12.40 -2.65
CA LEU A 49 6.95 -12.11 -3.83
C LEU A 49 5.84 -11.13 -3.46
N CYS A 50 5.74 -10.05 -4.23
CA CYS A 50 4.74 -9.01 -4.05
C CYS A 50 3.81 -8.96 -5.25
N GLN A 51 2.51 -8.87 -4.99
CA GLN A 51 1.49 -8.63 -6.01
C GLN A 51 0.50 -7.59 -5.52
N ASP A 52 0.45 -6.44 -6.20
CA ASP A 52 -0.57 -5.45 -5.95
C ASP A 52 -1.95 -5.98 -6.35
N LEU A 53 -2.89 -5.91 -5.42
CA LEU A 53 -4.28 -6.30 -5.59
C LEU A 53 -5.16 -5.07 -5.82
N LEU A 54 -4.87 -3.98 -5.11
CA LEU A 54 -5.42 -2.65 -5.35
C LEU A 54 -4.32 -1.61 -5.17
N LEU A 55 -4.22 -0.72 -6.13
CA LEU A 55 -3.37 0.46 -5.99
C LEU A 55 -4.08 1.46 -5.08
N GLY A 56 -3.36 1.93 -4.07
CA GLY A 56 -3.82 3.02 -3.21
C GLY A 56 -3.52 4.40 -3.83
N GLU A 57 -3.81 5.43 -3.07
CA GLU A 57 -3.63 6.83 -3.47
C GLU A 57 -2.53 7.52 -2.64
N GLY A 58 -1.95 8.57 -3.22
CA GLY A 58 -0.92 9.39 -2.58
C GLY A 58 0.50 8.84 -2.74
N GLN A 59 1.39 9.30 -1.85
CA GLN A 59 2.79 8.91 -1.83
C GLN A 59 2.97 7.46 -1.35
N GLY A 60 3.90 6.75 -1.98
CA GLY A 60 4.30 5.41 -1.54
C GLY A 60 5.10 5.49 -0.24
N VAL A 61 4.86 4.54 0.66
CA VAL A 61 5.52 4.49 1.97
C VAL A 61 6.99 4.12 1.84
N GLU A 62 7.82 4.72 2.68
CA GLU A 62 9.27 4.51 2.75
C GLU A 62 9.70 4.11 4.17
N GLY A 63 10.97 3.74 4.32
CA GLY A 63 11.56 3.47 5.63
C GLY A 63 11.44 4.67 6.57
N GLY A 64 10.93 4.43 7.78
CA GLY A 64 10.66 5.46 8.79
C GLY A 64 9.18 5.85 8.91
N ASP A 65 8.35 5.56 7.92
CA ASP A 65 6.92 5.88 7.95
C ASP A 65 6.15 5.00 8.94
N SER A 66 5.08 5.56 9.52
CA SER A 66 4.20 4.84 10.44
C SER A 66 2.89 4.48 9.76
N LEU A 67 2.51 3.21 9.84
CA LEU A 67 1.37 2.63 9.14
C LEU A 67 0.36 2.04 10.12
N GLU A 68 -0.91 2.12 9.76
CA GLU A 68 -1.94 1.27 10.34
C GLU A 68 -2.52 0.36 9.27
N VAL A 69 -2.45 -0.95 9.51
CA VAL A 69 -2.78 -1.95 8.50
C VAL A 69 -3.82 -2.95 8.97
N ALA A 70 -4.68 -3.33 8.03
CA ALA A 70 -5.50 -4.54 8.12
C ALA A 70 -4.78 -5.67 7.37
N TYR A 71 -4.83 -6.89 7.89
CA TYR A 71 -4.18 -8.04 7.26
C TYR A 71 -4.89 -9.34 7.60
N THR A 72 -4.66 -10.32 6.74
CA THR A 72 -4.87 -11.74 7.02
C THR A 72 -3.63 -12.52 6.60
N GLY A 73 -3.22 -13.48 7.41
CA GLY A 73 -2.07 -14.35 7.20
C GLY A 73 -2.49 -15.82 7.11
N TRP A 74 -1.99 -16.50 6.09
CA TRP A 74 -2.21 -17.92 5.82
C TRP A 74 -0.90 -18.69 5.77
N LEU A 75 -0.94 -19.97 6.13
CA LEU A 75 0.11 -20.92 5.79
C LEU A 75 0.02 -21.22 4.28
N PHE A 76 1.15 -21.21 3.58
CA PHE A 76 1.20 -21.68 2.19
C PHE A 76 1.30 -23.21 2.19
N GLN A 77 0.27 -23.89 1.69
CA GLN A 77 0.16 -25.35 1.73
C GLN A 77 -0.48 -25.84 0.42
N ASN A 78 -0.09 -27.03 -0.04
CA ASN A 78 -0.63 -27.64 -1.26
C ASN A 78 -0.63 -26.69 -2.46
N ASN A 79 0.47 -25.94 -2.64
CA ASN A 79 0.64 -24.99 -3.75
C ASN A 79 -0.39 -23.84 -3.76
N GLY A 80 -0.95 -23.48 -2.60
CA GLY A 80 -1.93 -22.40 -2.49
C GLY A 80 -2.11 -21.86 -1.06
N LEU A 81 -3.21 -21.10 -0.87
CA LEU A 81 -3.62 -20.57 0.43
C LEU A 81 -4.16 -21.71 1.31
N GLY A 82 -3.48 -22.00 2.41
CA GLY A 82 -3.87 -22.98 3.41
C GLY A 82 -4.65 -22.37 4.57
N GLN A 83 -4.36 -22.83 5.79
CA GLN A 83 -5.04 -22.37 7.00
C GLN A 83 -4.68 -20.91 7.35
N VAL A 84 -5.68 -20.10 7.72
CA VAL A 84 -5.47 -18.80 8.37
C VAL A 84 -4.88 -19.02 9.75
N PHE A 85 -3.71 -18.44 10.03
CA PHE A 85 -3.09 -18.49 11.37
C PHE A 85 -3.23 -17.17 12.13
N ASP A 86 -3.47 -16.05 11.45
CA ASP A 86 -3.71 -14.75 12.06
C ASP A 86 -4.50 -13.79 11.16
N SER A 87 -5.29 -12.91 11.75
CA SER A 87 -6.04 -11.86 11.04
C SER A 87 -6.48 -10.75 12.00
N ASN A 88 -6.55 -9.52 11.50
CA ASN A 88 -7.15 -8.40 12.22
C ASN A 88 -8.30 -7.70 11.45
N VAL A 89 -8.73 -8.23 10.30
CA VAL A 89 -9.78 -7.62 9.48
C VAL A 89 -11.11 -7.48 10.23
N ASN A 90 -11.40 -8.41 11.13
CA ASN A 90 -12.63 -8.42 11.94
C ASN A 90 -12.41 -7.84 13.36
N LYS A 91 -11.24 -7.24 13.63
CA LYS A 91 -10.92 -6.67 14.95
C LYS A 91 -11.10 -5.15 14.91
N GLU A 92 -11.47 -4.56 16.04
CA GLU A 92 -11.61 -3.10 16.16
C GLU A 92 -10.29 -2.35 16.00
N LYS A 93 -9.17 -2.99 16.37
CA LYS A 93 -7.84 -2.38 16.35
C LYS A 93 -7.01 -2.89 15.18
N LEU A 94 -6.60 -1.96 14.32
CA LEU A 94 -5.60 -2.18 13.27
C LEU A 94 -4.21 -2.38 13.88
N LEU A 95 -3.33 -3.05 13.15
CA LEU A 95 -1.94 -3.21 13.53
C LEU A 95 -1.17 -1.93 13.20
N ARG A 96 -0.53 -1.35 14.21
CA ARG A 96 0.37 -0.20 14.07
C ARG A 96 1.80 -0.67 13.93
N LEU A 97 2.50 -0.21 12.90
CA LEU A 97 3.90 -0.52 12.68
C LEU A 97 4.65 0.69 12.12
N LYS A 98 5.97 0.70 12.31
CA LYS A 98 6.87 1.69 11.71
C LYS A 98 7.84 0.94 10.80
N LEU A 99 7.83 1.27 9.50
CA LEU A 99 8.72 0.62 8.54
C LEU A 99 10.18 0.95 8.86
N GLY A 100 11.06 -0.04 8.71
CA GLY A 100 12.48 0.04 9.05
C GLY A 100 12.78 -0.01 10.55
N SER A 101 11.80 -0.34 11.40
CA SER A 101 12.02 -0.46 12.85
C SER A 101 12.44 -1.86 13.31
N GLY A 102 12.29 -2.88 12.44
CA GLY A 102 12.62 -4.27 12.76
C GLY A 102 11.66 -4.90 13.77
N LYS A 103 10.46 -4.32 13.93
CA LYS A 103 9.43 -4.80 14.86
C LYS A 103 8.44 -5.78 14.21
N VAL A 104 8.49 -5.92 12.89
CA VAL A 104 7.71 -6.90 12.13
C VAL A 104 8.68 -7.82 11.37
N ILE A 105 8.15 -8.92 10.83
CA ILE A 105 8.95 -9.85 10.04
C ILE A 105 9.59 -9.14 8.85
N LYS A 106 10.80 -9.56 8.46
CA LYS A 106 11.57 -8.92 7.37
C LYS A 106 10.76 -8.82 6.08
N GLY A 107 9.93 -9.82 5.80
CA GLY A 107 9.14 -9.81 4.58
C GLY A 107 8.03 -8.75 4.54
N TRP A 108 7.58 -8.26 5.69
CA TRP A 108 6.70 -7.09 5.75
C TRP A 108 7.48 -5.79 5.56
N GLU A 109 8.66 -5.67 6.19
CA GLU A 109 9.52 -4.49 6.04
C GLU A 109 9.87 -4.24 4.57
N GLU A 110 10.16 -5.30 3.81
CA GLU A 110 10.47 -5.22 2.38
C GLU A 110 9.20 -5.14 1.52
N GLY A 111 8.24 -6.05 1.73
CA GLY A 111 7.10 -6.21 0.84
C GLY A 111 6.11 -5.04 0.86
N MET A 112 6.12 -4.24 1.92
CA MET A 112 5.24 -3.07 2.06
C MET A 112 5.83 -1.78 1.50
N LEU A 113 7.11 -1.75 1.11
CA LEU A 113 7.72 -0.56 0.52
C LEU A 113 6.96 -0.12 -0.74
N GLY A 114 6.78 1.20 -0.87
CA GLY A 114 6.05 1.81 -1.98
C GLY A 114 4.53 1.60 -1.97
N MET A 115 3.96 0.85 -1.01
CA MET A 115 2.50 0.78 -0.85
C MET A 115 1.92 2.16 -0.54
N LYS A 116 0.67 2.38 -0.96
CA LYS A 116 -0.02 3.67 -0.80
C LYS A 116 -1.22 3.52 0.14
N LYS A 117 -1.72 4.63 0.66
CA LYS A 117 -2.94 4.63 1.48
C LYS A 117 -4.12 4.05 0.68
N GLY A 118 -4.86 3.11 1.26
CA GLY A 118 -5.92 2.35 0.60
C GLY A 118 -5.44 1.21 -0.29
N GLY A 119 -4.12 1.06 -0.46
CA GLY A 119 -3.54 0.00 -1.27
C GLY A 119 -3.64 -1.36 -0.59
N ARG A 120 -3.86 -2.41 -1.39
CA ARG A 120 -3.89 -3.81 -0.96
C ARG A 120 -2.87 -4.61 -1.73
N ARG A 121 -2.09 -5.44 -1.04
CA ARG A 121 -1.02 -6.24 -1.62
C ARG A 121 -1.02 -7.64 -1.04
N LEU A 122 -0.78 -8.63 -1.91
CA LEU A 122 -0.48 -10.00 -1.51
C LEU A 122 1.04 -10.17 -1.42
N LEU A 123 1.52 -10.71 -0.31
CA LEU A 123 2.91 -11.03 -0.04
C LEU A 123 3.04 -12.53 0.16
N ILE A 124 3.91 -13.19 -0.61
CA ILE A 124 4.33 -14.57 -0.31
C ILE A 124 5.75 -14.50 0.25
N ILE A 125 5.89 -14.90 1.50
CA ILE A 125 7.07 -14.68 2.33
C ILE A 125 7.71 -16.04 2.63
N PRO A 126 8.91 -16.32 2.10
CA PRO A 126 9.63 -17.55 2.42
C PRO A 126 10.10 -17.56 3.88
N PRO A 127 10.43 -18.73 4.45
CA PRO A 127 10.69 -18.87 5.88
C PRO A 127 11.82 -17.96 6.40
N ALA A 128 12.88 -17.77 5.62
CA ALA A 128 14.03 -16.92 5.96
C ALA A 128 13.65 -15.43 6.14
N TRP A 129 12.52 -15.00 5.58
CA TRP A 129 11.97 -13.65 5.70
C TRP A 129 10.78 -13.57 6.68
N ALA A 130 10.41 -14.68 7.31
CA ALA A 130 9.32 -14.83 8.26
C ALA A 130 9.83 -15.30 9.63
N TYR A 131 9.38 -16.46 10.11
CA TYR A 131 9.72 -17.02 11.43
C TYR A 131 10.80 -18.12 11.38
N GLY A 132 11.32 -18.45 10.19
CA GLY A 132 12.42 -19.41 10.01
C GLY A 132 12.18 -20.79 10.64
N ALA A 133 13.26 -21.44 11.02
CA ALA A 133 13.27 -22.78 11.63
C ALA A 133 12.60 -22.83 13.01
N GLN A 134 12.44 -21.69 13.67
CA GLN A 134 11.77 -21.61 14.97
C GLN A 134 10.24 -21.63 14.83
N GLY A 135 9.71 -21.08 13.74
CA GLY A 135 8.27 -20.87 13.58
C GLY A 135 7.68 -19.94 14.65
N LEU A 136 6.37 -20.02 14.85
CA LEU A 136 5.63 -19.33 15.91
C LEU A 136 4.80 -20.36 16.68
N ALA A 137 5.15 -20.56 17.95
CA ALA A 137 4.54 -21.59 18.80
C ALA A 137 3.00 -21.58 18.73
N GLY A 138 2.44 -22.73 18.38
CA GLY A 138 0.99 -22.95 18.29
C GLY A 138 0.26 -22.26 17.13
N ARG A 139 0.97 -21.59 16.22
CA ARG A 139 0.36 -20.87 15.08
C ARG A 139 1.05 -21.09 13.74
N VAL A 140 2.38 -21.05 13.71
CA VAL A 140 3.16 -21.19 12.48
C VAL A 140 4.20 -22.29 12.70
N PRO A 141 4.15 -23.40 11.95
CA PRO A 141 5.20 -24.43 12.00
C PRO A 141 6.58 -23.87 11.60
N ALA A 142 7.64 -24.58 12.00
CA ALA A 142 8.99 -24.31 11.50
C ALA A 142 9.03 -24.34 9.97
N ASP A 143 9.91 -23.51 9.39
CA ASP A 143 10.20 -23.47 7.95
C ASP A 143 8.96 -23.30 7.04
N SER A 144 7.93 -22.61 7.56
CA SER A 144 6.70 -22.35 6.82
C SER A 144 6.81 -21.12 5.92
N THR A 145 6.45 -21.28 4.65
CA THR A 145 6.14 -20.16 3.75
C THR A 145 4.79 -19.58 4.12
N LEU A 146 4.69 -18.26 4.19
CA LEU A 146 3.49 -17.55 4.59
C LEU A 146 2.92 -16.73 3.44
N VAL A 147 1.61 -16.61 3.39
CA VAL A 147 0.94 -15.65 2.52
C VAL A 147 0.25 -14.60 3.38
N PHE A 148 0.44 -13.34 3.05
CA PHE A 148 -0.26 -12.24 3.68
C PHE A 148 -1.00 -11.41 2.64
N GLU A 149 -2.23 -11.06 2.94
CA GLU A 149 -2.93 -9.97 2.29
C GLU A 149 -2.91 -8.80 3.25
N VAL A 150 -2.29 -7.69 2.85
CA VAL A 150 -2.12 -6.49 3.68
C VAL A 150 -2.77 -5.30 3.01
N GLU A 151 -3.53 -4.52 3.78
CA GLU A 151 -4.15 -3.27 3.37
C GLU A 151 -3.67 -2.12 4.24
N VAL A 152 -3.16 -1.07 3.62
CA VAL A 152 -2.74 0.15 4.31
C VAL A 152 -3.94 1.06 4.52
N ARG A 153 -4.42 1.19 5.75
CA ARG A 153 -5.59 2.03 6.09
C ARG A 153 -5.18 3.47 6.40
N ARG A 154 -4.08 3.66 7.12
CA ARG A 154 -3.55 4.97 7.49
C ARG A 154 -2.04 5.00 7.31
N VAL A 155 -1.54 6.17 6.90
CA VAL A 155 -0.12 6.46 6.71
C VAL A 155 0.18 7.77 7.42
N LYS A 156 1.28 7.81 8.17
CA LYS A 156 1.93 9.03 8.64
C LYS A 156 3.35 9.03 8.12
N LEU A 157 3.63 9.94 7.18
CA LEU A 157 4.93 10.06 6.52
C LEU A 157 5.94 10.74 7.44
N ALA A 158 7.16 10.21 7.50
CA ALA A 158 8.23 10.75 8.32
C ALA A 158 8.73 12.11 7.78
N LYS A 159 8.83 12.25 6.45
CA LYS A 159 9.33 13.46 5.76
C LYS A 159 8.43 14.70 5.95
N GLU A 160 7.16 14.52 6.28
CA GLU A 160 6.25 15.65 6.56
C GLU A 160 6.44 16.23 7.97
N CYS A 161 7.06 15.48 8.89
CA CYS A 161 7.28 15.95 10.27
C CYS A 161 8.51 16.86 10.42
N SER A 162 9.34 17.05 9.38
CA SER A 162 10.51 17.93 9.39
C SER A 162 10.25 19.32 8.77
N GLY A 163 9.00 19.67 8.49
CA GLY A 163 8.61 20.90 7.79
C GLY A 163 7.87 21.94 8.65
N SER A 164 8.14 22.02 9.95
CA SER A 164 7.60 23.08 10.81
C SER A 164 8.72 23.88 11.45
N ASP A 165 9.35 24.74 10.68
CA ASP A 165 9.98 25.97 11.18
C ASP A 165 9.78 27.09 10.13
N GLY A 166 8.96 28.09 10.47
CA GLY A 166 9.01 29.45 9.90
C GLY A 166 8.05 29.83 8.76
N LEU A 167 6.83 30.27 9.08
CA LEU A 167 6.48 31.70 9.17
C LEU A 167 4.98 31.87 9.47
N SER A 168 4.70 32.31 10.68
CA SER A 168 3.45 32.95 11.07
C SER A 168 3.32 34.30 10.36
N VAL A 169 2.39 34.44 9.42
CA VAL A 169 1.84 35.74 9.05
C VAL A 169 0.37 35.73 9.47
N SER A 170 0.09 36.42 10.57
CA SER A 170 -1.26 36.67 11.04
C SER A 170 -1.95 37.65 10.10
N SER A 171 -2.87 37.16 9.27
CA SER A 171 -3.87 38.00 8.60
C SER A 171 -4.92 38.38 9.63
N ARG A 172 -5.01 39.67 9.98
CA ARG A 172 -6.21 40.25 10.60
C ARG A 172 -6.91 41.14 9.58
N ASP A 173 -8.11 40.70 9.24
CA ASP A 173 -9.15 41.41 8.49
C ASP A 173 -9.42 42.83 9.00
N SER A 174 -9.78 43.75 8.10
CA SER A 174 -11.13 44.38 8.08
C SER A 174 -11.34 45.40 6.94
N PRO A 175 -12.61 45.72 6.56
CA PRO A 175 -12.99 46.16 5.20
C PRO A 175 -13.58 47.60 5.07
N ALA A 176 -13.47 48.17 3.85
CA ALA A 176 -14.27 49.25 3.19
C ALA A 176 -14.26 50.68 3.81
N PRO A 177 -14.63 51.79 3.10
CA PRO A 177 -15.32 51.91 1.79
C PRO A 177 -14.71 52.91 0.76
N SER A 178 -15.27 52.90 -0.45
CA SER A 178 -14.98 53.77 -1.61
C SER A 178 -15.30 55.26 -1.41
N PRO A 179 -14.69 56.16 -2.22
CA PRO A 179 -15.51 57.14 -2.94
C PRO A 179 -15.07 57.37 -4.41
N VAL A 180 -16.04 57.68 -5.25
CA VAL A 180 -15.94 58.33 -6.58
C VAL A 180 -16.76 59.63 -6.51
N PRO A 181 -16.72 60.56 -7.48
CA PRO A 181 -15.63 61.10 -8.30
C PRO A 181 -15.59 62.65 -8.19
N SER A 182 -14.63 63.34 -8.81
CA SER A 182 -14.76 64.78 -9.11
C SER A 182 -13.98 65.17 -10.36
N SER A 183 -14.70 65.73 -11.33
CA SER A 183 -14.24 66.40 -12.54
C SER A 183 -13.66 67.78 -12.21
N ASP A 184 -12.72 68.22 -13.06
CA ASP A 184 -12.35 69.60 -13.47
C ASP A 184 -10.83 69.52 -13.78
N GLY A 185 -10.30 69.80 -14.96
CA GLY A 185 -10.62 70.85 -15.93
C GLY A 185 -9.40 71.77 -16.04
N CYS A 186 -8.85 71.89 -17.25
CA CYS A 186 -7.92 72.95 -17.72
C CYS A 186 -6.43 72.88 -17.33
N SER A 187 -5.54 72.73 -18.32
CA SER A 187 -4.66 73.84 -18.75
C SER A 187 -3.89 73.51 -20.03
N SER A 188 -3.82 74.54 -20.87
CA SER A 188 -3.19 74.67 -22.17
C SER A 188 -1.65 74.75 -22.09
N ASP A 189 -0.96 74.22 -23.10
CA ASP A 189 -0.22 74.98 -24.13
C ASP A 189 0.17 74.04 -25.28
#